data_AF-A0A1Z5IQP6-F1
#
_entry.id   AF-A0A1Z5IQP6-F1
#
_cell.length_a   1.000
_cell.length_b   1.000
_cell.length_c   1.000
_cell.angle_alpha   90.00
_cell.angle_beta   90.00
_cell.angle_gamma   90.00
#
_symmetry.space_group_name_H-M   'P 1'
#
loop_
_entity.id
_entity.type
_entity.pdbx_description
1 polymer ?
#
loop_
_entity_poly.entity_id
_entity_poly.type
_entity_poly.pdbx_seq_one_letter_code
_entity_poly.pdbx_strand_id
1 'polypeptide(L)'
;MSKTKPSYYQNNGKDLFARFEDGLMTPEENRGFYKGNVFKYMTRYMGKGGLGDLDKGMVYLNRLEQYEQKLDLEQYEQKSDEQKGIPQSNSVKRAYLVYLEDFNDVEFIEIYPSYEDAESAIDGMVKPKTGTYYIGQVILSKQVIDYVRSNAKN
;
A
#
# COMPACT_ATOMS: atom_id res chain seq x y z
N MET A 1 -10.77 -5.51 35.12
CA MET A 1 -10.36 -4.11 34.89
C MET A 1 -9.09 -4.11 34.05
N SER A 2 -9.21 -4.02 32.72
CA SER A 2 -8.05 -4.06 31.81
C SER A 2 -7.40 -2.68 31.73
N LYS A 3 -6.20 -2.58 32.31
CA LYS A 3 -5.29 -1.44 32.18
C LYS A 3 -4.79 -1.36 30.72
N THR A 4 -4.68 -0.12 30.23
CA THR A 4 -3.97 0.36 29.03
C THR A 4 -4.58 0.12 27.66
N LYS A 5 -5.67 0.83 27.36
CA LYS A 5 -5.88 1.43 26.03
C LYS A 5 -6.13 2.94 26.21
N PRO A 6 -5.10 3.80 26.20
CA PRO A 6 -5.34 5.23 26.25
C PRO A 6 -6.07 5.63 24.95
N SER A 7 -7.28 6.17 25.07
CA SER A 7 -8.12 6.64 23.95
C SER A 7 -7.56 7.90 23.26
N TYR A 8 -6.25 8.10 23.26
CA TYR A 8 -5.62 9.41 23.15
C TYR A 8 -5.31 9.88 21.71
N TYR A 9 -5.96 9.31 20.70
CA TYR A 9 -5.92 9.83 19.32
C TYR A 9 -7.29 9.94 18.65
N GLN A 10 -8.38 9.69 19.38
CA GLN A 10 -9.73 9.71 18.83
C GLN A 10 -10.43 11.05 19.13
N ASN A 11 -9.96 12.14 18.52
CA ASN A 11 -10.78 13.34 18.39
C ASN A 11 -11.39 13.33 16.99
N ASN A 12 -12.70 13.07 16.91
CA ASN A 12 -13.53 12.96 15.69
C ASN A 12 -13.32 11.69 14.83
N GLY A 13 -12.81 10.59 15.40
CA GLY A 13 -12.70 9.30 14.70
C GLY A 13 -11.57 9.21 13.65
N LYS A 14 -10.82 10.29 13.43
CA LYS A 14 -9.60 10.31 12.58
C LYS A 14 -8.36 10.27 13.46
N ASP A 15 -7.43 9.37 13.14
CA ASP A 15 -6.13 9.32 13.80
C ASP A 15 -5.24 10.52 13.38
N LEU A 16 -4.10 10.70 14.06
CA LEU A 16 -3.22 11.84 13.79
C LEU A 16 -2.69 11.86 12.35
N PHE A 17 -2.42 10.69 11.77
CA PHE A 17 -1.96 10.56 10.39
C PHE A 17 -3.02 11.06 9.41
N ALA A 18 -4.26 10.58 9.55
CA ALA A 18 -5.37 11.02 8.72
C ALA A 18 -5.58 12.53 8.80
N ARG A 19 -5.44 13.14 9.98
CA ARG A 19 -5.55 14.59 10.12
C ARG A 19 -4.43 15.35 9.39
N PHE A 20 -3.21 14.84 9.43
CA PHE A 20 -2.07 15.44 8.74
C PHE A 20 -2.22 15.34 7.22
N GLU A 21 -2.64 14.18 6.75
CA GLU A 21 -2.87 13.89 5.33
C GLU A 21 -4.12 14.58 4.76
N ASP A 22 -5.13 14.88 5.57
CA ASP A 22 -6.36 15.59 5.18
C ASP A 22 -6.18 17.12 5.13
N GLY A 23 -4.96 17.59 4.87
CA GLY A 23 -4.66 19.00 4.60
C GLY A 23 -4.31 19.86 5.82
N LEU A 24 -4.09 19.26 7.01
CA LEU A 24 -3.49 20.02 8.11
C LEU A 24 -2.02 20.38 7.83
N MET A 25 -1.34 19.56 7.03
CA MET A 25 0.04 19.76 6.58
C MET A 25 0.10 19.78 5.05
N THR A 26 1.05 20.53 4.51
CA THR A 26 1.43 20.42 3.10
C THR A 26 2.04 19.04 2.81
N PRO A 27 2.06 18.59 1.54
CA PRO A 27 2.71 17.33 1.18
C PRO A 27 4.17 17.23 1.62
N GLU A 28 4.90 18.34 1.56
CA GLU A 28 6.31 18.36 1.96
C GLU A 28 6.48 18.26 3.48
N GLU A 29 5.59 18.87 4.25
CA GLU A 29 5.55 18.72 5.72
C GLU A 29 5.19 17.29 6.13
N ASN A 30 4.24 16.66 5.43
CA ASN A 30 3.90 15.25 5.65
C ASN A 30 5.11 14.34 5.38
N ARG A 31 5.80 14.52 4.25
CA ARG A 31 7.06 13.82 3.95
C ARG A 31 8.10 14.02 5.04
N GLY A 32 8.29 15.27 5.48
CA GLY A 32 9.22 15.62 6.54
C GLY A 32 8.89 14.91 7.85
N PHE A 33 7.61 14.88 8.24
CA PHE A 33 7.12 14.19 9.43
C PHE A 33 7.42 12.68 9.39
N TYR A 34 7.12 12.02 8.27
CA TYR A 34 7.39 10.60 8.09
C TYR A 34 8.89 10.31 8.13
N LYS A 35 9.69 11.00 7.30
CA LYS A 35 11.16 10.83 7.22
C LYS A 35 11.82 11.07 8.58
N GLY A 36 11.42 12.13 9.28
CA GLY A 36 11.96 12.45 10.60
C GLY A 36 11.71 11.34 11.63
N ASN A 37 10.53 10.73 11.63
CA ASN A 37 10.24 9.61 12.53
C ASN A 37 10.98 8.32 12.15
N VAL A 38 11.10 8.01 10.85
CA VAL A 38 11.93 6.89 10.39
C VAL A 38 13.37 7.04 10.91
N PHE A 39 14.02 8.20 10.67
CA PHE A 39 15.38 8.44 11.15
C PHE A 39 15.49 8.41 12.67
N LYS A 40 14.52 8.99 13.39
CA LYS A 40 14.47 8.98 14.86
C LYS A 40 14.48 7.55 15.41
N TYR A 41 13.72 6.65 14.82
CA TYR A 41 13.65 5.27 15.30
C TYR A 41 14.85 4.42 14.85
N MET A 42 15.35 4.64 13.64
CA MET A 42 16.59 4.03 13.15
C MET A 42 17.84 4.47 13.93
N THR A 43 17.84 5.65 14.55
CA THR A 43 18.98 6.09 15.37
C THR A 43 18.86 5.65 16.83
N ARG A 44 17.63 5.47 17.33
CA ARG A 44 17.37 5.07 18.73
C ARG A 44 17.41 3.57 18.99
N TYR A 45 17.25 2.71 17.98
CA TYR A 45 17.07 1.28 18.24
C TYR A 45 18.25 0.66 19.01
N MET A 46 19.50 1.04 18.68
CA MET A 46 20.67 0.52 19.41
C MET A 46 20.80 1.08 20.83
N GLY A 47 20.36 2.31 21.07
CA GLY A 47 20.61 3.02 22.34
C GLY A 47 19.46 3.06 23.34
N LYS A 48 18.23 2.71 22.93
CA LYS A 48 17.05 2.84 23.79
C LYS A 48 15.97 1.80 23.55
N GLY A 49 15.53 1.65 22.31
CA GLY A 49 14.27 0.97 22.02
C GLY A 49 14.39 -0.48 21.54
N GLY A 50 15.60 -0.92 21.14
CA GLY A 50 15.80 -2.22 20.52
C GLY A 50 14.89 -2.43 19.31
N LEU A 51 14.46 -3.67 19.12
CA LEU A 51 13.56 -4.07 18.03
C LEU A 51 12.26 -3.26 18.00
N GLY A 52 11.70 -2.89 19.15
CA GLY A 52 10.45 -2.13 19.20
C GLY A 52 10.55 -0.71 18.63
N ASP A 53 11.74 -0.13 18.51
CA ASP A 53 11.92 1.10 17.73
C ASP A 53 12.04 0.79 16.22
N LEU A 54 12.66 -0.34 15.81
CA LEU A 54 12.64 -0.76 14.40
C LEU A 54 11.21 -1.00 13.89
N ASP A 55 10.36 -1.64 14.70
CA ASP A 55 8.94 -1.86 14.36
C ASP A 55 8.20 -0.54 14.10
N LYS A 56 8.45 0.48 14.93
CA LYS A 56 7.91 1.82 14.70
C LYS A 56 8.48 2.44 13.43
N GLY A 57 9.78 2.29 13.18
CA GLY A 57 10.41 2.75 11.95
C GLY A 57 9.70 2.21 10.71
N MET A 58 9.39 0.91 10.70
CA MET A 58 8.62 0.26 9.62
C MET A 58 7.22 0.85 9.47
N VAL A 59 6.51 1.11 10.57
CA VAL A 59 5.18 1.76 10.52
C VAL A 59 5.25 3.11 9.80
N TYR A 60 6.22 3.97 10.13
CA TYR A 60 6.34 5.28 9.48
C TYR A 60 6.79 5.18 8.02
N LEU A 61 7.63 4.20 7.68
CA LEU A 61 8.05 3.96 6.30
C LEU A 61 6.88 3.50 5.44
N ASN A 62 6.09 2.52 5.91
CA ASN A 62 4.92 2.01 5.19
C ASN A 62 3.85 3.10 5.02
N ARG A 63 3.69 3.98 6.03
CA ARG A 63 2.78 5.13 5.91
C ARG A 63 3.24 6.15 4.87
N LEU A 64 4.54 6.44 4.80
CA LEU A 64 5.09 7.31 3.75
C LEU A 64 4.81 6.73 2.36
N GLU A 65 5.07 5.44 2.17
CA GLU A 65 4.79 4.76 0.92
C GLU A 65 3.31 4.88 0.52
N GLN A 66 2.39 4.58 1.44
CA GLN A 66 0.95 4.72 1.20
C GLN A 66 0.55 6.16 0.86
N TYR A 67 1.17 7.15 1.50
CA TYR A 67 0.89 8.55 1.25
C TYR A 67 1.36 8.99 -0.15
N GLU A 68 2.57 8.62 -0.57
CA GLU A 68 3.06 8.92 -1.93
C GLU A 68 2.20 8.23 -3.00
N GLN A 69 1.82 6.96 -2.80
CA GLN A 69 0.91 6.25 -3.70
C GLN A 69 -0.43 6.97 -3.85
N LYS A 70 -0.97 7.53 -2.75
CA LYS A 70 -2.20 8.33 -2.78
C LYS A 70 -2.02 9.62 -3.59
N LEU A 71 -0.92 10.35 -3.39
CA LEU A 71 -0.64 11.57 -4.14
C LEU A 71 -0.45 11.30 -5.65
N ASP A 72 0.22 10.21 -6.01
CA ASP A 72 0.40 9.81 -7.41
C ASP A 72 -0.95 9.50 -8.09
N LEU A 73 -1.86 8.83 -7.37
CA LEU A 73 -3.22 8.57 -7.82
C LEU A 73 -4.02 9.87 -8.04
N GLU A 74 -3.99 10.78 -7.07
CA GLU A 74 -4.69 12.08 -7.17
C GLU A 74 -4.18 12.90 -8.35
N GLN A 75 -2.87 12.91 -8.60
CA GLN A 75 -2.28 13.56 -9.77
C GLN A 75 -2.72 12.91 -11.10
N TYR A 76 -2.86 11.59 -11.12
CA TYR A 76 -3.35 10.87 -12.31
C TYR A 76 -4.82 11.21 -12.60
N GLU A 77 -5.68 11.21 -11.57
CA GLU A 77 -7.10 11.55 -11.71
C GLU A 77 -7.28 12.98 -12.22
N GLN A 78 -6.55 13.95 -11.66
CA GLN A 78 -6.58 15.35 -12.11
C GLN A 78 -6.17 15.51 -13.59
N LYS A 79 -5.11 14.81 -14.04
CA LYS A 79 -4.69 14.82 -15.45
C LYS A 79 -5.72 14.18 -16.38
N SER A 80 -6.47 13.17 -15.91
CA SER A 80 -7.53 12.54 -16.70
C SER A 80 -8.77 13.43 -16.87
N ASP A 81 -9.08 14.25 -15.85
CA ASP A 81 -10.19 15.20 -15.89
C ASP A 81 -9.93 16.41 -16.80
N GLU A 82 -8.66 16.79 -16.98
CA GLU A 82 -8.26 17.88 -17.90
C GLU A 82 -8.34 17.46 -19.39
N GLN A 83 -8.35 16.16 -19.70
CA GLN A 83 -8.36 15.61 -21.07
C GLN A 83 -9.76 15.30 -21.64
N LYS A 84 -10.83 15.96 -21.13
CA LYS A 84 -12.27 15.72 -21.39
C LYS A 84 -12.80 15.92 -22.85
N GLY A 85 -12.03 15.59 -23.87
CA GLY A 85 -12.44 15.61 -25.30
C GLY A 85 -12.39 14.27 -26.04
N ILE A 86 -11.94 13.17 -25.42
CA ILE A 86 -11.82 11.84 -26.05
C ILE A 86 -12.44 10.81 -25.09
N PRO A 87 -13.30 9.88 -25.54
CA PRO A 87 -14.05 9.02 -24.62
C PRO A 87 -13.12 8.04 -23.90
N GLN A 88 -12.86 8.27 -22.61
CA GLN A 88 -12.15 7.32 -21.75
C GLN A 88 -12.94 6.99 -20.48
N SER A 89 -13.57 5.81 -20.50
CA SER A 89 -14.03 5.10 -19.30
C SER A 89 -12.83 4.42 -18.62
N ASN A 90 -11.90 5.21 -18.07
CA ASN A 90 -10.66 4.75 -17.43
C ASN A 90 -10.70 4.91 -15.91
N SER A 91 -11.66 4.26 -15.26
CA SER A 91 -11.63 4.12 -13.80
C SER A 91 -10.49 3.19 -13.41
N VAL A 92 -9.37 3.76 -12.95
CA VAL A 92 -8.26 3.02 -12.35
C VAL A 92 -8.79 2.24 -11.14
N LYS A 93 -8.42 0.97 -11.02
CA LYS A 93 -8.79 0.16 -9.86
C LYS A 93 -7.54 -0.33 -9.17
N ARG A 94 -7.54 -0.27 -7.83
CA ARG A 94 -6.57 -1.01 -7.01
C ARG A 94 -6.72 -2.49 -7.32
N ALA A 95 -5.59 -3.15 -7.49
CA ALA A 95 -5.56 -4.59 -7.64
C ALA A 95 -4.35 -5.17 -6.92
N TYR A 96 -4.44 -6.45 -6.59
CA TYR A 96 -3.42 -7.18 -5.87
C TYR A 96 -2.93 -8.31 -6.78
N LEU A 97 -1.61 -8.36 -6.99
CA LEU A 97 -0.94 -9.41 -7.75
C LEU A 97 -0.50 -10.49 -6.79
N VAL A 98 -0.94 -11.72 -7.00
CA VAL A 98 -0.28 -12.89 -6.40
C VAL A 98 0.73 -13.41 -7.41
N TYR A 99 1.98 -13.55 -6.99
CA TYR A 99 3.02 -14.14 -7.82
C TYR A 99 3.90 -15.14 -7.07
N LEU A 100 4.39 -16.15 -7.79
CA LEU A 100 5.35 -17.13 -7.30
C LEU A 100 6.74 -16.76 -7.81
N GLU A 101 7.65 -16.46 -6.89
CA GLU A 101 9.08 -16.32 -7.20
C GLU A 101 9.81 -17.61 -6.83
N ASP A 102 10.54 -18.18 -7.79
CA ASP A 102 11.48 -19.27 -7.56
C ASP A 102 12.86 -18.88 -8.11
N PHE A 103 13.81 -18.68 -7.19
CA PHE A 103 15.24 -18.38 -7.35
C PHE A 103 15.75 -17.34 -8.37
N ASN A 104 14.95 -16.81 -9.31
CA ASN A 104 15.19 -15.61 -10.14
C ASN A 104 14.04 -15.29 -11.13
N ASP A 105 12.99 -16.12 -11.23
CA ASP A 105 11.92 -15.95 -12.22
C ASP A 105 10.53 -15.85 -11.56
N VAL A 106 9.65 -15.05 -12.18
CA VAL A 106 8.21 -14.96 -11.83
C VAL A 106 7.45 -15.97 -12.69
N GLU A 107 6.91 -17.02 -12.08
CA GLU A 107 6.25 -18.10 -12.82
C GLU A 107 4.74 -17.89 -13.02
N PHE A 108 4.11 -17.12 -12.16
CA PHE A 108 2.65 -16.98 -12.11
C PHE A 108 2.26 -15.57 -11.67
N ILE A 109 1.22 -15.00 -12.29
CA ILE A 109 0.66 -13.70 -11.93
C ILE A 109 -0.87 -13.75 -12.03
N GLU A 110 -1.55 -13.48 -10.93
CA GLU A 110 -3.01 -13.33 -10.91
C GLU A 110 -3.46 -12.06 -10.20
N ILE A 111 -4.51 -11.41 -10.72
CA ILE A 111 -4.96 -10.08 -10.31
C ILE A 111 -6.28 -10.16 -9.54
N TYR A 112 -6.25 -9.69 -8.30
CA TYR A 112 -7.38 -9.69 -7.37
C TYR A 112 -7.87 -8.26 -7.09
N PRO A 113 -9.18 -8.04 -6.89
CA PRO A 113 -9.73 -6.72 -6.65
C PRO A 113 -9.54 -6.22 -5.20
N SER A 114 -9.17 -7.10 -4.26
CA SER A 114 -8.88 -6.76 -2.86
C SER A 114 -7.73 -7.61 -2.31
N TYR A 115 -7.18 -7.20 -1.15
CA TYR A 115 -6.10 -7.92 -0.48
C TYR A 115 -6.62 -9.23 0.10
N GLU A 116 -7.81 -9.18 0.70
CA GLU A 116 -8.49 -10.32 1.31
C GLU A 116 -8.80 -11.41 0.26
N ASP A 117 -9.16 -11.01 -0.97
CA ASP A 117 -9.34 -11.95 -2.08
C ASP A 117 -8.02 -12.61 -2.49
N ALA A 118 -6.92 -11.84 -2.48
CA ALA A 118 -5.58 -12.36 -2.80
C ALA A 118 -5.06 -13.33 -1.72
N GLU A 119 -5.26 -13.01 -0.44
CA GLU A 119 -4.89 -13.90 0.68
C GLU A 119 -5.69 -15.19 0.65
N SER A 120 -7.02 -15.09 0.50
CA SER A 120 -7.92 -16.24 0.41
C SER A 120 -7.53 -17.18 -0.75
N ALA A 121 -7.07 -16.61 -1.86
CA ALA A 121 -6.57 -17.39 -2.98
C ALA A 121 -5.28 -18.14 -2.66
N ILE A 122 -4.31 -17.51 -1.99
CA ILE A 122 -3.07 -18.18 -1.54
C ILE A 122 -3.38 -19.33 -0.58
N ASP A 123 -4.32 -19.15 0.35
CA ASP A 123 -4.74 -20.20 1.29
C ASP A 123 -5.37 -21.41 0.58
N GLY A 124 -6.03 -21.18 -0.55
CA GLY A 124 -6.58 -22.23 -1.42
C GLY A 124 -5.56 -22.89 -2.36
N MET A 125 -4.36 -22.32 -2.53
CA MET A 125 -3.33 -22.83 -3.43
C MET A 125 -2.55 -24.00 -2.80
N VAL A 126 -2.16 -24.96 -3.64
CA VAL A 126 -1.24 -26.02 -3.22
C VAL A 126 0.13 -25.38 -2.97
N LYS A 127 0.64 -25.51 -1.75
CA LYS A 127 1.97 -24.98 -1.40
C LYS A 127 3.01 -25.55 -2.36
N PRO A 128 3.81 -24.69 -3.01
CA PRO A 128 4.77 -25.14 -3.99
C PRO A 128 5.92 -25.88 -3.28
N LYS A 129 6.59 -26.77 -4.01
CA LYS A 129 7.75 -27.53 -3.48
C LYS A 129 8.97 -26.62 -3.25
N THR A 130 9.07 -25.57 -4.04
CA THR A 130 10.10 -24.51 -4.04
C THR A 130 9.44 -23.17 -4.34
N GLY A 131 10.03 -22.06 -3.90
CA GLY A 131 9.47 -20.71 -4.09
C GLY A 131 8.53 -20.22 -2.96
N THR A 132 8.20 -18.93 -3.00
CA THR A 132 7.30 -18.26 -2.04
C THR A 132 6.26 -17.45 -2.80
N TYR A 133 5.00 -17.50 -2.35
CA TYR A 133 3.96 -16.61 -2.86
C TYR A 133 4.10 -15.22 -2.25
N TYR A 134 4.00 -14.20 -3.09
CA TYR A 134 4.02 -12.80 -2.69
C TYR A 134 2.73 -12.11 -3.14
N ILE A 135 2.25 -11.16 -2.33
CA ILE A 135 1.16 -10.26 -2.70
C ILE A 135 1.75 -8.87 -2.93
N GLY A 136 1.69 -8.38 -4.16
CA GLY A 136 2.07 -7.01 -4.53
C GLY A 136 0.84 -6.16 -4.82
N GLN A 137 0.78 -4.93 -4.32
CA GLN A 137 -0.27 -3.98 -4.69
C GLN A 137 0.11 -3.26 -5.98
N VAL A 138 -0.82 -3.23 -6.95
CA VAL A 138 -0.63 -2.49 -8.21
C VAL A 138 -1.83 -1.62 -8.55
N ILE A 139 -1.52 -0.57 -9.32
CA ILE A 139 -2.49 0.37 -9.84
C ILE A 139 -2.60 0.09 -11.33
N LEU A 140 -3.75 -0.43 -11.75
CA LEU A 140 -3.98 -0.78 -13.15
C LEU A 140 -5.15 0.02 -13.72
N SER A 141 -5.01 0.46 -14.96
CA SER A 141 -6.14 1.01 -15.70
C SER A 141 -7.14 -0.11 -16.00
N LYS A 142 -8.42 0.24 -16.12
CA LYS A 142 -9.48 -0.72 -16.48
C LYS A 142 -9.14 -1.49 -17.78
N GLN A 143 -8.56 -0.82 -18.77
CA GLN A 143 -8.12 -1.44 -20.02
C GLN A 143 -7.06 -2.54 -19.79
N VAL A 144 -6.10 -2.30 -18.88
CA VAL A 144 -5.08 -3.29 -18.53
C VAL A 144 -5.69 -4.45 -17.75
N ILE A 145 -6.62 -4.18 -16.83
CA ILE A 145 -7.35 -5.23 -16.09
C ILE A 145 -8.17 -6.11 -17.04
N ASP A 146 -8.91 -5.50 -17.95
CA ASP A 146 -9.73 -6.22 -18.93
C ASP A 146 -8.85 -7.01 -19.92
N TYR A 147 -7.70 -6.47 -20.29
CA TYR A 147 -6.69 -7.17 -21.10
C TYR A 147 -6.12 -8.39 -20.37
N VAL A 148 -5.67 -8.25 -19.12
CA VAL A 148 -5.11 -9.38 -18.38
C VAL A 148 -6.19 -10.44 -18.14
N ARG A 149 -7.42 -10.05 -17.77
CA ARG A 149 -8.54 -11.00 -17.57
C ARG A 149 -8.94 -11.76 -18.83
N SER A 150 -8.87 -11.12 -20.00
CA SER A 150 -9.18 -11.79 -21.26
C SER A 150 -8.09 -12.76 -21.73
N ASN A 151 -6.86 -12.59 -21.23
CA ASN A 151 -5.72 -13.45 -21.59
C ASN A 151 -5.34 -14.47 -20.50
N ALA A 152 -5.82 -14.34 -19.25
CA ALA A 152 -5.55 -15.26 -18.14
C ALA A 152 -6.31 -16.61 -18.23
N LYS A 153 -7.00 -16.91 -19.34
CA LYS A 153 -7.78 -18.15 -19.54
C LYS A 153 -7.20 -19.13 -20.56
N ASN A 154 -5.92 -19.00 -20.93
CA ASN A 154 -5.23 -19.96 -21.81
C ASN A 154 -4.16 -20.73 -21.06
#